data_AF-A0A2Z2MFV7-F1
#
_entry.id   AF-A0A2Z2MFV7-F1
#
_cell.length_a   1.000
_cell.length_b   1.000
_cell.length_c   1.000
_cell.angle_alpha   90.00
_cell.angle_beta   90.00
_cell.angle_gamma   90.00
#
_symmetry.space_group_name_H-M   'P 1'
#
loop_
_entity.id
_entity.type
_entity.pdbx_description
1 polymer ?
#
loop_
_entity_poly.entity_id
_entity_poly.type
_entity_poly.pdbx_seq_one_letter_code
_entity_poly.pdbx_strand_id
1 'polypeptide(L)'
;MLDPFGQEARKIIQDFGGIEEFLEKIPRYVEISDVMSRVTWEGNIPNELVSMEGWKDLMEFYALLGALAHSPYGFEMELVKEKNMAIYLKRIEGSQSLEKLSLPIRIVREGEVPEKDRLILEKLRHREIAEEERRKLRIEYKIWLRHFLPLWNGSLKDLYIRNSWVYLKRSDVIDLWKKHFERNLERAVNLLYEIRDDLPEFYTEVYEKLRELAQERFKERIEKMGSVGAQPLRFDLFPPCIKKALSGVGSGMRNYAITVLLTSFLSYARICPNPPRRDIRIKDCVKDMGVIEKEILPIIIEAGNRCKPPLFEDQPNEVKNIWYHLGFGYTDSPSLEDSGNSTWYFPPNCDKIRANAPELCKPDRYCRGIKNPLTYYLRRLYYERKKGEGEEGERAL
;
A
#
# COMPACT_ATOMS: atom_id res chain seq x y z
N MET A 1 -15.34 15.30 -9.87
CA MET A 1 -15.23 13.96 -9.24
C MET A 1 -15.09 14.10 -7.72
N LEU A 2 -15.98 13.50 -6.91
CA LEU A 2 -15.88 13.60 -5.43
C LEU A 2 -14.94 12.56 -4.80
N ASP A 3 -14.89 11.35 -5.36
CA ASP A 3 -14.10 10.24 -4.82
C ASP A 3 -13.63 9.34 -5.97
N PRO A 4 -12.31 9.16 -6.16
CA PRO A 4 -11.77 8.42 -7.30
C PRO A 4 -11.97 6.90 -7.20
N PHE A 5 -12.49 6.41 -6.08
CA PHE A 5 -12.86 5.01 -5.85
C PHE A 5 -14.39 4.82 -5.72
N GLY A 6 -15.14 5.92 -5.83
CA GLY A 6 -16.61 5.98 -5.71
C GLY A 6 -17.34 5.35 -6.89
N GLN A 7 -18.67 5.36 -6.83
CA GLN A 7 -19.51 4.76 -7.87
C GLN A 7 -19.36 5.46 -9.23
N GLU A 8 -19.30 6.80 -9.22
CA GLU A 8 -19.11 7.61 -10.42
C GLU A 8 -17.77 7.30 -11.09
N ALA A 9 -16.69 7.18 -10.31
CA ALA A 9 -15.38 6.83 -10.83
C ALA A 9 -15.36 5.46 -11.51
N ARG A 10 -15.98 4.46 -10.87
CA ARG A 10 -16.10 3.12 -11.46
C ARG A 10 -16.88 3.13 -12.77
N LYS A 11 -17.94 3.93 -12.86
CA LYS A 11 -18.72 4.07 -14.09
C LYS A 11 -17.86 4.65 -15.21
N ILE A 12 -17.14 5.74 -14.95
CA ILE A 12 -16.24 6.34 -15.96
C ILE A 12 -15.20 5.32 -16.42
N ILE A 13 -14.52 4.62 -15.50
CA ILE A 13 -13.52 3.61 -15.87
C ILE A 13 -14.13 2.49 -16.72
N GLN A 14 -15.35 2.05 -16.40
CA GLN A 14 -16.08 1.06 -17.21
C GLN A 14 -16.44 1.58 -18.61
N ASP A 15 -16.86 2.85 -18.72
CA ASP A 15 -17.16 3.49 -20.00
C ASP A 15 -15.91 3.58 -20.91
N PHE A 16 -14.70 3.55 -20.32
CA PHE A 16 -13.42 3.47 -21.03
C PHE A 16 -12.94 2.05 -21.35
N GLY A 17 -13.72 1.00 -21.06
CA GLY A 17 -13.37 -0.40 -21.33
C GLY A 17 -12.81 -1.17 -20.13
N GLY A 18 -12.88 -0.60 -18.93
CA GLY A 18 -12.33 -1.21 -17.71
C GLY A 18 -10.94 -0.69 -17.35
N ILE A 19 -10.36 -1.22 -16.28
CA ILE A 19 -9.15 -0.63 -15.68
C ILE A 19 -7.91 -0.77 -16.57
N GLU A 20 -7.75 -1.90 -17.27
CA GLU A 20 -6.59 -2.15 -18.13
C GLU A 20 -6.60 -1.19 -19.33
N GLU A 21 -7.70 -1.14 -20.08
CA GLU A 21 -7.86 -0.19 -21.19
C GLU A 21 -7.77 1.28 -20.73
N PHE A 22 -8.28 1.59 -19.52
CA PHE A 22 -8.20 2.94 -18.98
C PHE A 22 -6.74 3.36 -18.76
N LEU A 23 -5.91 2.48 -18.18
CA LEU A 23 -4.49 2.74 -17.97
C LEU A 23 -3.72 2.87 -19.30
N GLU A 24 -4.00 2.01 -20.27
CA GLU A 24 -3.39 2.11 -21.61
C GLU A 24 -3.72 3.42 -22.34
N LYS A 25 -4.92 3.97 -22.09
CA LYS A 25 -5.38 5.20 -22.74
C LYS A 25 -4.83 6.47 -22.09
N ILE A 26 -4.54 6.49 -20.79
CA ILE A 26 -4.09 7.68 -20.04
C ILE A 26 -3.00 8.49 -20.77
N PRO A 27 -1.91 7.88 -21.28
CA PRO A 27 -0.83 8.63 -21.95
C PRO A 27 -1.25 9.38 -23.22
N ARG A 28 -2.43 9.10 -23.78
CA ARG A 28 -2.97 9.78 -24.97
C ARG A 28 -3.79 11.02 -24.64
N TYR A 29 -4.21 11.18 -23.39
CA TYR A 29 -5.14 12.22 -22.96
C TYR A 29 -4.55 13.19 -21.93
N VAL A 30 -3.45 12.80 -21.28
CA VAL A 30 -2.86 13.57 -20.19
C VAL A 30 -1.35 13.63 -20.37
N GLU A 31 -0.81 14.84 -20.26
CA GLU A 31 0.63 15.09 -20.29
C GLU A 31 1.25 14.90 -18.91
N ILE A 32 2.55 14.57 -18.85
CA ILE A 32 3.25 14.42 -17.57
C ILE A 32 3.18 15.71 -16.74
N SER A 33 3.22 16.88 -17.39
CA SER A 33 3.07 18.18 -16.71
C SER A 33 1.72 18.33 -15.99
N ASP A 34 0.64 17.84 -16.61
CA ASP A 34 -0.70 17.88 -16.02
C ASP A 34 -0.75 17.02 -14.76
N VAL A 35 -0.22 15.79 -14.85
CA VAL A 35 -0.12 14.86 -13.73
C VAL A 35 0.69 15.46 -12.58
N MET A 36 1.84 16.05 -12.89
CA MET A 36 2.73 16.63 -11.88
C MET A 36 2.14 17.88 -11.23
N SER A 37 1.36 18.69 -11.95
CA SER A 37 0.68 19.87 -11.40
C SER A 37 -0.19 19.55 -10.18
N ARG A 38 -0.67 18.29 -10.12
CA ARG A 38 -1.52 17.76 -9.07
C ARG A 38 -0.81 17.57 -7.73
N VAL A 39 0.51 17.47 -7.73
CA VAL A 39 1.34 17.21 -6.54
C VAL A 39 2.38 18.31 -6.24
N THR A 40 2.64 19.22 -7.18
CA THR A 40 3.66 20.28 -7.04
C THR A 40 3.17 21.59 -6.42
N TRP A 41 1.87 21.83 -6.31
CA TRP A 41 1.35 23.08 -5.74
C TRP A 41 1.73 23.26 -4.27
N GLU A 42 2.00 24.49 -3.86
CA GLU A 42 2.26 24.87 -2.48
C GLU A 42 1.17 25.80 -1.92
N GLY A 43 0.88 25.67 -0.63
CA GLY A 43 -0.14 26.46 0.03
C GLY A 43 -1.56 26.07 -0.38
N ASN A 44 -2.24 26.91 -1.15
CA ASN A 44 -3.64 26.71 -1.51
C ASN A 44 -3.79 25.77 -2.72
N ILE A 45 -4.84 24.95 -2.70
CA ILE A 45 -5.16 24.04 -3.81
C ILE A 45 -5.58 24.87 -5.02
N PRO A 46 -4.94 24.70 -6.20
CA PRO A 46 -5.34 25.36 -7.43
C PRO A 46 -6.82 25.10 -7.78
N ASN A 47 -7.55 26.15 -8.16
CA ASN A 47 -8.99 26.04 -8.47
C ASN A 47 -9.27 25.07 -9.62
N GLU A 48 -8.39 25.03 -10.62
CA GLU A 48 -8.46 24.11 -11.77
C GLU A 48 -8.49 22.65 -11.31
N LEU A 49 -7.71 22.31 -10.28
CA LEU A 49 -7.73 20.98 -9.68
C LEU A 49 -8.99 20.73 -8.86
N VAL A 50 -9.70 21.75 -8.37
CA VAL A 50 -10.96 21.56 -7.63
C VAL A 50 -12.13 21.38 -8.59
N SER A 51 -12.17 22.15 -9.68
CA SER A 51 -13.27 22.18 -10.66
C SER A 51 -13.09 21.23 -11.86
N MET A 52 -12.02 20.44 -11.88
CA MET A 52 -11.70 19.52 -12.99
C MET A 52 -12.83 18.55 -13.36
N GLU A 53 -12.97 18.32 -14.66
CA GLU A 53 -13.89 17.31 -15.21
C GLU A 53 -13.59 15.91 -14.68
N GLY A 54 -14.65 15.12 -14.51
CA GLY A 54 -14.55 13.83 -13.81
C GLY A 54 -13.61 12.82 -14.45
N TRP A 55 -13.58 12.72 -15.78
CA TRP A 55 -12.74 11.76 -16.48
C TRP A 55 -11.26 12.20 -16.49
N LYS A 56 -10.98 13.48 -16.73
CA LYS A 56 -9.61 14.03 -16.70
C LYS A 56 -9.01 13.91 -15.29
N ASP A 57 -9.81 14.20 -14.27
CA ASP A 57 -9.42 14.04 -12.87
C ASP A 57 -8.99 12.60 -12.53
N LEU A 58 -9.74 11.61 -13.03
CA LEU A 58 -9.38 10.22 -12.82
C LEU A 58 -8.14 9.83 -13.61
N MET A 59 -7.97 10.29 -14.84
CA MET A 59 -6.79 9.97 -15.63
C MET A 59 -5.51 10.49 -14.97
N GLU A 60 -5.50 11.74 -14.51
CA GLU A 60 -4.36 12.29 -13.75
C GLU A 60 -4.13 11.56 -12.43
N PHE A 61 -5.19 11.24 -11.68
CA PHE A 61 -5.05 10.50 -10.43
C PHE A 61 -4.52 9.07 -10.65
N TYR A 62 -5.04 8.34 -11.63
CA TYR A 62 -4.59 6.98 -11.94
C TYR A 62 -3.23 6.95 -12.65
N ALA A 63 -2.80 8.04 -13.30
CA ALA A 63 -1.42 8.23 -13.72
C ALA A 63 -0.46 8.17 -12.52
N LEU A 64 -0.77 8.91 -11.45
CA LEU A 64 0.00 8.86 -10.19
C LEU A 64 -0.06 7.46 -9.55
N LEU A 65 -1.22 6.80 -9.53
CA LEU A 65 -1.32 5.44 -8.98
C LEU A 65 -0.49 4.42 -9.75
N GLY A 66 -0.46 4.50 -11.08
CA GLY A 66 0.38 3.63 -11.91
C GLY A 66 1.86 3.92 -11.68
N ALA A 67 2.26 5.19 -11.55
CA ALA A 67 3.63 5.54 -11.21
C ALA A 67 4.05 4.99 -9.84
N LEU A 68 3.15 5.04 -8.84
CA LEU A 68 3.40 4.46 -7.51
C LEU A 68 3.53 2.93 -7.53
N ALA A 69 3.12 2.24 -8.60
CA ALA A 69 3.37 0.81 -8.74
C ALA A 69 4.88 0.49 -8.79
N HIS A 70 5.74 1.45 -9.12
CA HIS A 70 7.19 1.28 -9.06
C HIS A 70 7.76 1.48 -7.64
N SER A 71 7.05 2.16 -6.74
CA SER A 71 7.43 2.35 -5.32
C SER A 71 6.20 2.41 -4.38
N PRO A 72 5.62 1.26 -4.01
CA PRO A 72 4.32 1.20 -3.30
C PRO A 72 4.29 1.80 -1.89
N TYR A 73 5.45 2.06 -1.28
CA TYR A 73 5.59 2.42 0.14
C TYR A 73 6.72 3.44 0.39
N GLY A 74 7.03 4.28 -0.60
CA GLY A 74 8.02 5.36 -0.50
C GLY A 74 7.44 6.73 -0.08
N PHE A 75 8.27 7.76 -0.08
CA PHE A 75 7.85 9.15 0.17
C PHE A 75 6.93 9.69 -0.94
N GLU A 76 7.08 9.13 -2.15
CA GLU A 76 6.22 9.38 -3.30
C GLU A 76 4.76 9.04 -2.98
N MET A 77 4.53 7.91 -2.30
CA MET A 77 3.21 7.47 -1.87
C MET A 77 2.60 8.44 -0.87
N GLU A 78 3.41 8.95 0.07
CA GLU A 78 2.97 9.93 1.06
C GLU A 78 2.56 11.24 0.39
N LEU A 79 3.37 11.74 -0.53
CA LEU A 79 3.10 12.94 -1.31
C LEU A 79 1.80 12.83 -2.11
N VAL A 80 1.67 11.78 -2.92
CA VAL A 80 0.48 11.56 -3.76
C VAL A 80 -0.77 11.46 -2.89
N LYS A 81 -0.70 10.71 -1.80
CA LYS A 81 -1.81 10.53 -0.87
C LYS A 81 -2.22 11.85 -0.22
N GLU A 82 -1.27 12.61 0.32
CA GLU A 82 -1.55 13.90 0.98
C GLU A 82 -2.19 14.89 0.01
N LYS A 83 -1.55 15.14 -1.14
CA LYS A 83 -2.00 16.14 -2.13
C LYS A 83 -3.36 15.79 -2.72
N ASN A 84 -3.57 14.53 -3.11
CA ASN A 84 -4.86 14.12 -3.67
C ASN A 84 -5.96 14.08 -2.62
N MET A 85 -5.66 13.64 -1.39
CA MET A 85 -6.64 13.69 -0.30
C MET A 85 -7.08 15.13 -0.05
N ALA A 86 -6.18 16.11 -0.07
CA ALA A 86 -6.53 17.53 0.07
C ALA A 86 -7.48 18.00 -1.04
N ILE A 87 -7.20 17.66 -2.31
CA ILE A 87 -8.05 18.00 -3.46
C ILE A 87 -9.46 17.42 -3.28
N TYR A 88 -9.57 16.12 -3.00
CA TYR A 88 -10.88 15.47 -2.83
C TYR A 88 -11.61 15.95 -1.58
N LEU A 89 -10.91 16.20 -0.47
CA LEU A 89 -11.52 16.79 0.73
C LEU A 89 -12.15 18.14 0.43
N LYS A 90 -11.46 19.01 -0.31
CA LYS A 90 -11.99 20.33 -0.68
C LYS A 90 -13.30 20.21 -1.47
N ARG A 91 -13.38 19.24 -2.38
CA ARG A 91 -14.60 18.96 -3.16
C ARG A 91 -15.70 18.36 -2.30
N ILE A 92 -15.35 17.45 -1.40
CA ILE A 92 -16.26 16.80 -0.46
C ILE A 92 -16.89 17.83 0.47
N GLU A 93 -16.08 18.73 1.05
CA GLU A 93 -16.54 19.80 1.92
C GLU A 93 -17.59 20.69 1.25
N GLY A 94 -17.40 21.03 -0.03
CA GLY A 94 -18.34 21.82 -0.82
C GLY A 94 -19.57 21.04 -1.35
N SER A 95 -19.62 19.71 -1.22
CA SER A 95 -20.72 18.90 -1.76
C SER A 95 -21.96 18.91 -0.87
N GLN A 96 -23.15 19.04 -1.47
CA GLN A 96 -24.42 18.95 -0.73
C GLN A 96 -24.71 17.54 -0.17
N SER A 97 -24.29 16.49 -0.87
CA SER A 97 -24.51 15.09 -0.47
C SER A 97 -23.22 14.28 -0.55
N LEU A 98 -23.08 13.34 0.40
CA LEU A 98 -21.94 12.43 0.48
C LEU A 98 -22.26 10.99 0.04
N GLU A 99 -23.49 10.69 -0.41
CA GLU A 99 -23.89 9.32 -0.78
C GLU A 99 -23.10 8.73 -1.97
N LYS A 100 -22.46 9.58 -2.78
CA LYS A 100 -21.66 9.17 -3.95
C LYS A 100 -20.25 8.70 -3.60
N LEU A 101 -19.83 8.83 -2.34
CA LEU A 101 -18.51 8.38 -1.89
C LEU A 101 -18.37 6.86 -2.02
N SER A 102 -17.13 6.37 -2.00
CA SER A 102 -16.82 4.93 -1.97
C SER A 102 -17.28 4.24 -0.69
N LEU A 103 -17.53 5.01 0.38
CA LEU A 103 -18.12 4.51 1.61
C LEU A 103 -19.60 4.10 1.39
N PRO A 104 -20.03 2.94 1.89
CA PRO A 104 -21.41 2.47 1.77
C PRO A 104 -22.33 3.15 2.80
N ILE A 105 -22.41 4.48 2.77
CA ILE A 105 -23.28 5.28 3.63
C ILE A 105 -24.67 5.48 3.00
N ARG A 106 -25.63 5.85 3.83
CA ARG A 106 -26.99 6.22 3.42
C ARG A 106 -27.46 7.44 4.20
N ILE A 107 -28.33 8.25 3.62
CA ILE A 107 -29.02 9.31 4.36
C ILE A 107 -29.96 8.69 5.42
N VAL A 108 -30.01 9.31 6.58
CA VAL A 108 -30.93 8.97 7.67
C VAL A 108 -32.33 9.45 7.29
N ARG A 109 -33.29 8.53 7.28
CA ARG A 109 -34.69 8.87 7.00
C ARG A 109 -35.38 9.41 8.25
N GLU A 110 -36.47 10.15 8.04
CA GLU A 110 -37.30 10.65 9.11
C GLU A 110 -37.82 9.51 10.00
N GLY A 111 -37.82 9.73 11.32
CA GLY A 111 -38.26 8.74 12.31
C GLY A 111 -37.29 7.58 12.60
N GLU A 112 -36.17 7.45 11.90
CA GLU A 112 -35.20 6.36 12.17
C GLU A 112 -34.45 6.53 13.49
N VAL A 113 -34.12 7.78 13.84
CA VAL A 113 -33.57 8.15 15.15
C VAL A 113 -34.73 8.68 15.98
N PRO A 114 -35.07 8.05 17.13
CA PRO A 114 -36.12 8.56 18.01
C PRO A 114 -35.86 10.00 18.42
N GLU A 115 -36.92 10.80 18.50
CA GLU A 115 -36.83 12.23 18.82
C GLU A 115 -36.10 12.47 20.16
N LYS A 116 -36.35 11.63 21.17
CA LYS A 116 -35.67 11.68 22.47
C LYS A 116 -34.15 11.55 22.33
N ASP A 117 -33.68 10.65 21.48
CA ASP A 117 -32.25 10.42 21.27
C ASP A 117 -31.65 11.56 20.44
N ARG A 118 -32.37 12.05 19.42
CA ARG A 118 -31.96 13.18 18.60
C ARG A 118 -31.78 14.46 19.44
N LEU A 119 -32.68 14.72 20.40
CA LEU A 119 -32.56 15.83 21.35
C LEU A 119 -31.23 15.81 22.12
N ILE A 120 -30.78 14.62 22.54
CA ILE A 120 -29.52 14.43 23.28
C ILE A 120 -28.32 14.56 22.32
N LEU A 121 -28.34 13.85 21.20
CA LEU A 121 -27.20 13.74 20.28
C LEU A 121 -26.91 15.06 19.56
N GLU A 122 -27.95 15.80 19.16
CA GLU A 122 -27.85 17.06 18.44
C GLU A 122 -27.90 18.28 19.39
N LYS A 123 -27.97 18.05 20.71
CA LYS A 123 -28.02 19.09 21.75
C LYS A 123 -29.10 20.15 21.52
N LEU A 124 -30.27 19.75 21.01
CA LEU A 124 -31.34 20.66 20.55
C LEU A 124 -31.93 21.57 21.65
N ARG A 125 -31.76 21.23 22.93
CA ARG A 125 -32.23 22.05 24.07
C ARG A 125 -31.19 23.04 24.61
N HIS A 126 -29.94 22.97 24.16
CA HIS A 126 -28.88 23.90 24.59
C HIS A 126 -28.97 25.18 23.76
N ARG A 127 -29.57 26.23 24.36
CA ARG A 127 -29.80 27.55 23.71
C ARG A 127 -28.52 28.38 23.53
N GLU A 128 -27.44 27.97 24.18
CA GLU A 128 -26.13 28.64 24.13
C GLU A 128 -25.30 28.26 22.89
N ILE A 129 -25.70 27.23 22.14
CA ILE A 129 -24.99 26.76 20.95
C ILE A 129 -25.46 27.57 19.74
N ALA A 130 -24.52 28.21 19.02
CA ALA A 130 -24.81 28.92 17.79
C ALA A 130 -25.39 27.98 16.71
N GLU A 131 -26.28 28.50 15.87
CA GLU A 131 -26.99 27.68 14.86
C GLU A 131 -26.03 26.97 13.89
N GLU A 132 -24.90 27.58 13.54
CA GLU A 132 -23.85 26.95 12.72
C GLU A 132 -23.21 25.74 13.40
N GLU A 133 -22.96 25.85 14.69
CA GLU A 133 -22.34 24.79 15.48
C GLU A 133 -23.33 23.64 15.73
N ARG A 134 -24.62 23.98 15.87
CA ARG A 134 -25.71 23.01 15.92
C ARG A 134 -25.87 22.24 14.60
N ARG A 135 -25.70 22.88 13.44
CA ARG A 135 -25.71 22.19 12.14
C ARG A 135 -24.63 21.11 12.05
N LYS A 136 -23.44 21.36 12.61
CA LYS A 136 -22.34 20.38 12.65
C LYS A 136 -22.66 19.13 13.50
N LEU A 137 -23.58 19.24 14.44
CA LEU A 137 -24.00 18.14 15.30
C LEU A 137 -25.09 17.25 14.69
N ARG A 138 -25.70 17.67 13.57
CA ARG A 138 -26.81 16.94 12.95
C ARG A 138 -26.40 15.56 12.48
N ILE A 139 -27.24 14.58 12.78
CA ILE A 139 -27.08 13.22 12.31
C ILE A 139 -27.75 13.09 10.95
N GLU A 140 -26.94 13.04 9.91
CA GLU A 140 -27.37 13.06 8.52
C GLU A 140 -27.19 11.69 7.83
N TYR A 141 -26.20 10.92 8.26
CA TYR A 141 -25.78 9.70 7.58
C TYR A 141 -25.81 8.49 8.50
N LYS A 142 -25.87 7.31 7.90
CA LYS A 142 -25.71 6.04 8.58
C LYS A 142 -24.89 5.06 7.76
N ILE A 143 -24.20 4.17 8.43
CA ILE A 143 -23.40 3.09 7.83
C ILE A 143 -23.64 1.78 8.60
N TRP A 144 -23.67 0.66 7.89
CA TRP A 144 -23.86 -0.64 8.53
C TRP A 144 -22.61 -1.06 9.30
N LEU A 145 -22.77 -1.62 10.49
CA LEU A 145 -21.68 -1.84 11.47
C LEU A 145 -20.45 -2.61 10.92
N ARG A 146 -20.62 -3.71 10.16
CA ARG A 146 -19.51 -4.42 9.44
C ARG A 146 -18.66 -3.54 8.53
N HIS A 147 -19.22 -2.48 7.94
CA HIS A 147 -18.49 -1.60 7.05
C HIS A 147 -17.77 -0.50 7.83
N PHE A 148 -18.33 -0.10 8.98
CA PHE A 148 -17.76 0.87 9.89
C PHE A 148 -16.60 0.32 10.72
N LEU A 149 -16.77 -0.85 11.36
CA LEU A 149 -15.82 -1.42 12.31
C LEU A 149 -14.38 -1.53 11.77
N PRO A 150 -14.13 -1.93 10.50
CA PRO A 150 -12.78 -1.96 9.97
C PRO A 150 -12.10 -0.59 9.94
N LEU A 151 -12.85 0.51 9.86
CA LEU A 151 -12.35 1.89 9.70
C LEU A 151 -12.29 2.65 11.04
N TRP A 152 -12.88 2.08 12.10
CA TRP A 152 -12.99 2.70 13.42
C TRP A 152 -11.94 2.15 14.39
N ASN A 153 -11.23 3.07 15.04
CA ASN A 153 -10.21 2.72 16.05
C ASN A 153 -10.60 3.19 17.47
N GLY A 154 -11.75 3.86 17.63
CA GLY A 154 -12.22 4.37 18.92
C GLY A 154 -13.09 3.38 19.68
N SER A 155 -13.69 3.84 20.78
CA SER A 155 -14.64 3.03 21.55
C SER A 155 -16.00 3.00 20.86
N LEU A 156 -16.71 1.86 20.93
CA LEU A 156 -18.12 1.80 20.49
C LEU A 156 -19.05 2.58 21.41
N LYS A 157 -18.60 2.90 22.63
CA LYS A 157 -19.38 3.71 23.60
C LYS A 157 -19.60 5.14 23.11
N ASP A 158 -18.77 5.61 22.19
CA ASP A 158 -18.80 6.97 21.66
C ASP A 158 -19.77 7.11 20.47
N LEU A 159 -20.46 6.02 20.10
CA LEU A 159 -21.26 5.92 18.89
C LEU A 159 -22.73 5.68 19.20
N TYR A 160 -23.61 6.31 18.43
CA TYR A 160 -25.01 5.94 18.42
C TYR A 160 -25.24 4.79 17.44
N ILE A 161 -25.60 3.62 17.97
CA ILE A 161 -25.83 2.40 17.21
C ILE A 161 -27.26 1.93 17.42
N ARG A 162 -28.00 1.71 16.33
CA ARG A 162 -29.37 1.19 16.35
C ARG A 162 -29.62 0.29 15.15
N ASN A 163 -30.23 -0.88 15.35
CA ASN A 163 -30.52 -1.84 14.28
C ASN A 163 -29.30 -2.18 13.40
N SER A 164 -28.13 -2.33 14.01
CA SER A 164 -26.83 -2.56 13.33
C SER A 164 -26.36 -1.42 12.42
N TRP A 165 -26.97 -0.24 12.51
CA TRP A 165 -26.53 0.99 11.86
C TRP A 165 -25.79 1.87 12.86
N VAL A 166 -24.64 2.39 12.46
CA VAL A 166 -23.95 3.48 13.13
C VAL A 166 -24.42 4.78 12.49
N TYR A 167 -24.90 5.71 13.30
CA TYR A 167 -25.39 7.00 12.87
C TYR A 167 -24.30 8.04 13.03
N LEU A 168 -24.14 8.88 12.00
CA LEU A 168 -22.96 9.69 11.78
C LEU A 168 -23.34 11.12 11.43
N LYS A 169 -22.55 12.06 11.95
CA LYS A 169 -22.51 13.44 11.48
C LYS A 169 -21.71 13.52 10.19
N ARG A 170 -21.83 14.63 9.50
CA ARG A 170 -21.04 14.91 8.29
C ARG A 170 -19.52 14.83 8.57
N SER A 171 -19.06 15.36 9.69
CA SER A 171 -17.64 15.28 10.12
C SER A 171 -17.16 13.84 10.24
N ASP A 172 -17.98 12.98 10.86
CA ASP A 172 -17.62 11.58 11.10
C ASP A 172 -17.48 10.83 9.76
N VAL A 173 -18.36 11.12 8.79
CA VAL A 173 -18.26 10.58 7.44
C VAL A 173 -16.98 11.03 6.75
N ILE A 174 -16.59 12.30 6.86
CA ILE A 174 -15.37 12.83 6.27
C ILE A 174 -14.13 12.14 6.87
N ASP A 175 -14.10 11.94 8.19
CA ASP A 175 -12.96 11.28 8.85
C ASP A 175 -12.88 9.78 8.54
N LEU A 176 -14.02 9.10 8.45
CA LEU A 176 -14.07 7.73 7.92
C LEU A 176 -13.61 7.67 6.47
N TRP A 177 -13.99 8.67 5.67
CA TRP A 177 -13.64 8.72 4.25
C TRP A 177 -12.14 8.88 4.07
N LYS A 178 -11.47 9.75 4.84
CA LYS A 178 -9.99 9.88 4.82
C LYS A 178 -9.32 8.52 4.98
N LYS A 179 -9.68 7.78 6.04
CA LYS A 179 -9.13 6.43 6.32
C LYS A 179 -9.46 5.43 5.21
N HIS A 180 -10.65 5.55 4.62
CA HIS A 180 -11.07 4.68 3.53
C HIS A 180 -10.31 4.97 2.23
N PHE A 181 -10.09 6.25 1.92
CA PHE A 181 -9.29 6.72 0.79
C PHE A 181 -7.86 6.21 0.90
N GLU A 182 -7.19 6.37 2.06
CA GLU A 182 -5.83 5.84 2.26
C GLU A 182 -5.76 4.34 1.97
N ARG A 183 -6.73 3.56 2.47
CA ARG A 183 -6.79 2.10 2.24
C ARG A 183 -7.06 1.73 0.79
N ASN A 184 -7.93 2.47 0.11
CA ASN A 184 -8.24 2.22 -1.29
C ASN A 184 -7.03 2.57 -2.18
N LEU A 185 -6.31 3.64 -1.85
CA LEU A 185 -5.07 4.03 -2.51
C LEU A 185 -4.00 2.95 -2.35
N GLU A 186 -3.69 2.53 -1.11
CA GLU A 186 -2.76 1.42 -0.85
C GLU A 186 -3.15 0.14 -1.59
N ARG A 187 -4.45 -0.20 -1.58
CA ARG A 187 -4.95 -1.39 -2.27
C ARG A 187 -4.80 -1.26 -3.78
N ALA A 188 -5.09 -0.10 -4.36
CA ALA A 188 -4.97 0.13 -5.79
C ALA A 188 -3.51 0.01 -6.23
N VAL A 189 -2.58 0.68 -5.55
CA VAL A 189 -1.15 0.59 -5.83
C VAL A 189 -0.65 -0.85 -5.74
N ASN A 190 -1.08 -1.61 -4.72
CA ASN A 190 -0.73 -3.03 -4.61
C ASN A 190 -1.28 -3.91 -5.73
N LEU A 191 -2.43 -3.56 -6.31
CA LEU A 191 -2.95 -4.27 -7.47
C LEU A 191 -2.15 -3.93 -8.72
N LEU A 192 -1.79 -2.65 -8.90
CA LEU A 192 -0.99 -2.18 -10.02
C LEU A 192 0.46 -2.69 -9.97
N TYR A 193 1.02 -2.90 -8.77
CA TYR A 193 2.35 -3.46 -8.56
C TYR A 193 2.58 -4.78 -9.30
N GLU A 194 1.54 -5.61 -9.42
CA GLU A 194 1.60 -6.92 -10.07
C GLU A 194 1.71 -6.81 -11.60
N ILE A 195 1.13 -5.75 -12.18
CA ILE A 195 1.09 -5.49 -13.63
C ILE A 195 2.02 -4.34 -14.05
N ARG A 196 2.88 -3.85 -13.14
CA ARG A 196 3.66 -2.62 -13.36
C ARG A 196 4.56 -2.66 -14.60
N ASP A 197 4.99 -3.85 -15.01
CA ASP A 197 5.87 -4.06 -16.15
C ASP A 197 5.09 -4.13 -17.48
N ASP A 198 3.77 -4.29 -17.42
CA ASP A 198 2.86 -4.20 -18.56
C ASP A 198 2.35 -2.76 -18.77
N LEU A 199 2.66 -1.84 -17.83
CA LEU A 199 2.28 -0.44 -17.94
C LEU A 199 3.16 0.28 -18.98
N PRO A 200 2.58 1.22 -19.76
CA PRO A 200 3.33 2.09 -20.66
C PRO A 200 4.49 2.84 -19.99
N GLU A 201 5.54 3.15 -20.76
CA GLU A 201 6.74 3.88 -20.29
C GLU A 201 6.41 5.22 -19.61
N PHE A 202 5.33 5.87 -20.04
CA PHE A 202 4.75 7.05 -19.40
C PHE A 202 4.70 6.96 -17.87
N TYR A 203 4.32 5.81 -17.30
CA TYR A 203 4.21 5.64 -15.85
C TYR A 203 5.57 5.63 -15.14
N THR A 204 6.60 5.10 -15.80
CA THR A 204 7.99 5.15 -15.32
C THR A 204 8.51 6.59 -15.37
N GLU A 205 8.22 7.34 -16.42
CA GLU A 205 8.61 8.76 -16.51
C GLU A 205 7.93 9.63 -15.43
N VAL A 206 6.63 9.42 -15.19
CA VAL A 206 5.91 10.07 -14.09
C VAL A 206 6.54 9.68 -12.74
N TYR A 207 6.92 8.42 -12.56
CA TYR A 207 7.57 7.94 -11.33
C TYR A 207 8.90 8.66 -11.06
N GLU A 208 9.78 8.79 -12.06
CA GLU A 208 11.07 9.46 -11.85
C GLU A 208 10.89 10.93 -11.45
N LYS A 209 9.96 11.67 -12.09
CA LYS A 209 9.66 13.05 -11.68
C LYS A 209 9.06 13.13 -10.28
N LEU A 210 8.19 12.19 -9.93
CA LEU A 210 7.60 12.11 -8.59
C LEU A 210 8.66 11.82 -7.53
N ARG A 211 9.63 10.97 -7.85
CA ARG A 211 10.76 10.62 -6.99
C ARG A 211 11.66 11.82 -6.74
N GLU A 212 12.02 12.57 -7.79
CA GLU A 212 12.79 13.82 -7.65
C GLU A 212 12.08 14.81 -6.73
N LEU A 213 10.79 15.05 -6.97
CA LEU A 213 9.97 15.95 -6.16
C LEU A 213 9.87 15.49 -4.70
N ALA A 214 9.68 14.19 -4.46
CA ALA A 214 9.62 13.64 -3.11
C ALA A 214 10.98 13.75 -2.39
N GLN A 215 12.09 13.54 -3.11
CA GLN A 215 13.44 13.71 -2.55
C GLN A 215 13.69 15.13 -2.11
N GLU A 216 13.27 16.12 -2.90
CA GLU A 216 13.39 17.53 -2.54
C GLU A 216 12.50 17.88 -1.34
N ARG A 217 11.22 17.50 -1.39
CA ARG A 217 10.22 17.83 -0.34
C ARG A 217 10.53 17.19 1.02
N PHE A 218 11.04 15.96 1.01
CA PHE A 218 11.33 15.20 2.23
C PHE A 218 12.82 15.07 2.54
N LYS A 219 13.66 15.94 1.95
CA LYS A 219 15.12 15.90 2.07
C LYS A 219 15.60 15.73 3.51
N GLU A 220 15.11 16.56 4.43
CA GLU A 220 15.53 16.50 5.84
C GLU A 220 15.12 15.18 6.53
N ARG A 221 13.94 14.63 6.20
CA ARG A 221 13.49 13.33 6.73
C ARG A 221 14.31 12.19 6.14
N ILE A 222 14.64 12.27 4.85
CA ILE A 222 15.49 11.30 4.14
C ILE A 222 16.91 11.30 4.72
N GLU A 223 17.49 12.48 4.94
CA GLU A 223 18.83 12.65 5.50
C GLU A 223 18.92 12.14 6.95
N LYS A 224 17.90 12.43 7.78
CA LYS A 224 17.80 11.90 9.15
C LYS A 224 17.61 10.37 9.20
N MET A 225 16.94 9.78 8.21
CA MET A 225 16.65 8.35 8.17
C MET A 225 17.84 7.49 7.70
N GLY A 226 18.91 8.10 7.19
CA GLY A 226 19.93 7.39 6.43
C GLY A 226 19.39 6.89 5.10
N SER A 227 20.27 6.68 4.11
CA SER A 227 19.90 6.29 2.75
C SER A 227 18.81 5.22 2.70
N VAL A 228 17.75 5.47 1.91
CA VAL A 228 16.57 4.61 1.70
C VAL A 228 16.91 3.24 1.07
N GLY A 229 18.20 2.91 0.92
CA GLY A 229 18.71 1.62 0.48
C GLY A 229 18.86 0.59 1.60
N ALA A 230 18.84 -0.69 1.20
CA ALA A 230 19.48 -1.83 1.85
C ALA A 230 19.59 -1.75 3.39
N GLN A 231 18.45 -1.74 4.10
CA GLN A 231 18.42 -1.74 5.56
C GLN A 231 18.57 -3.18 6.12
N PRO A 232 19.06 -3.34 7.37
CA PRO A 232 19.09 -4.65 8.03
C PRO A 232 17.71 -5.31 8.05
N LEU A 233 17.68 -6.63 7.90
CA LEU A 233 16.44 -7.40 7.90
C LEU A 233 15.76 -7.37 9.27
N ARG A 234 14.48 -7.01 9.29
CA ARG A 234 13.62 -6.98 10.48
C ARG A 234 12.70 -8.20 10.51
N PHE A 235 13.22 -9.30 11.04
CA PHE A 235 12.53 -10.60 11.11
C PHE A 235 11.18 -10.56 11.82
N ASP A 236 11.02 -9.67 12.81
CA ASP A 236 9.78 -9.43 13.54
C ASP A 236 8.64 -8.96 12.63
N LEU A 237 8.98 -8.31 11.53
CA LEU A 237 8.04 -7.74 10.56
C LEU A 237 7.78 -8.66 9.35
N PHE A 238 8.41 -9.84 9.29
CA PHE A 238 8.22 -10.76 8.18
C PHE A 238 6.77 -11.31 8.12
N PRO A 239 6.27 -11.59 6.90
CA PRO A 239 4.97 -12.23 6.72
C PRO A 239 4.94 -13.66 7.29
N PRO A 240 3.76 -14.18 7.62
CA PRO A 240 3.61 -15.51 8.22
C PRO A 240 4.21 -16.63 7.34
N CYS A 241 4.11 -16.52 6.02
CA CYS A 241 4.70 -17.50 5.10
C CYS A 241 6.23 -17.57 5.17
N ILE A 242 6.91 -16.42 5.29
CA ILE A 242 8.36 -16.35 5.42
C ILE A 242 8.79 -16.80 6.82
N LYS A 243 8.09 -16.39 7.87
CA LYS A 243 8.35 -16.87 9.23
C LYS A 243 8.26 -18.39 9.33
N LYS A 244 7.29 -19.00 8.64
CA LYS A 244 7.15 -20.46 8.60
C LYS A 244 8.23 -21.14 7.75
N ALA A 245 8.67 -20.52 6.65
CA ALA A 245 9.82 -21.02 5.90
C ALA A 245 11.11 -20.98 6.75
N LEU A 246 11.34 -19.90 7.51
CA LEU A 246 12.47 -19.76 8.43
C LEU A 246 12.48 -20.78 9.58
N SER A 247 11.31 -21.25 10.02
CA SER A 247 11.21 -22.30 11.04
C SER A 247 11.51 -23.70 10.51
N GLY A 248 11.69 -23.85 9.19
CA GLY A 248 11.78 -25.15 8.52
C GLY A 248 10.41 -25.74 8.21
N VAL A 249 10.37 -26.60 7.19
CA VAL A 249 9.16 -27.26 6.69
C VAL A 249 9.39 -28.75 6.43
N GLY A 250 8.31 -29.51 6.19
CA GLY A 250 8.37 -30.93 5.85
C GLY A 250 8.87 -31.20 4.43
N SER A 251 9.21 -32.47 4.17
CA SER A 251 9.83 -32.96 2.92
C SER A 251 9.12 -32.54 1.63
N GLY A 252 7.79 -32.46 1.63
CA GLY A 252 7.00 -32.19 0.42
C GLY A 252 7.10 -30.76 -0.13
N MET A 253 7.60 -29.79 0.65
CA MET A 253 7.62 -28.38 0.21
C MET A 253 8.92 -27.63 0.51
N ARG A 254 9.93 -28.29 1.11
CA ARG A 254 11.19 -27.65 1.52
C ARG A 254 11.96 -27.01 0.36
N ASN A 255 12.03 -27.62 -0.82
CA ASN A 255 12.75 -27.02 -1.96
C ASN A 255 12.08 -25.71 -2.38
N TYR A 256 10.75 -25.71 -2.54
CA TYR A 256 9.99 -24.50 -2.85
C TYR A 256 10.10 -23.45 -1.73
N ALA A 257 9.91 -23.84 -0.47
CA ALA A 257 9.92 -22.94 0.67
C ALA A 257 11.28 -22.25 0.85
N ILE A 258 12.36 -23.00 0.72
CA ILE A 258 13.72 -22.53 0.99
C ILE A 258 14.35 -21.93 -0.26
N THR A 259 14.56 -22.73 -1.32
CA THR A 259 15.35 -22.29 -2.48
C THR A 259 14.62 -21.27 -3.35
N VAL A 260 13.29 -21.36 -3.45
CA VAL A 260 12.48 -20.46 -4.28
C VAL A 260 11.99 -19.27 -3.45
N LEU A 261 11.10 -19.51 -2.48
CA LEU A 261 10.40 -18.44 -1.75
C LEU A 261 11.33 -17.66 -0.81
N LEU A 262 12.04 -18.35 0.09
CA LEU A 262 12.85 -17.68 1.11
C LEU A 262 14.05 -16.97 0.49
N THR A 263 14.76 -17.61 -0.44
CA THR A 263 15.88 -17.01 -1.18
C THR A 263 15.49 -15.72 -1.90
N SER A 264 14.45 -15.78 -2.73
CA SER A 264 13.99 -14.61 -3.47
C SER A 264 13.52 -13.51 -2.51
N PHE A 265 12.73 -13.84 -1.48
CA PHE A 265 12.25 -12.84 -0.52
C PHE A 265 13.39 -12.14 0.22
N LEU A 266 14.34 -12.88 0.81
CA LEU A 266 15.42 -12.30 1.60
C LEU A 266 16.33 -11.43 0.72
N SER A 267 16.63 -11.87 -0.50
CA SER A 267 17.46 -11.10 -1.43
C SER A 267 16.82 -9.76 -1.78
N TYR A 268 15.57 -9.72 -2.22
CA TYR A 268 14.90 -8.44 -2.49
C TYR A 268 14.71 -7.61 -1.23
N ALA A 269 14.25 -8.20 -0.12
CA ALA A 269 14.03 -7.47 1.13
C ALA A 269 15.29 -6.81 1.69
N ARG A 270 16.47 -7.42 1.50
CA ARG A 270 17.76 -6.92 1.99
C ARG A 270 18.49 -6.01 1.00
N ILE A 271 18.47 -6.36 -0.29
CA ILE A 271 19.33 -5.74 -1.32
C ILE A 271 18.58 -4.67 -2.09
N CYS A 272 17.40 -5.00 -2.62
CA CYS A 272 16.65 -4.10 -3.49
C CYS A 272 15.13 -4.27 -3.29
N PRO A 273 14.57 -3.70 -2.20
CA PRO A 273 13.16 -3.92 -1.85
C PRO A 273 12.18 -3.33 -2.88
N ASN A 274 12.55 -2.23 -3.53
CA ASN A 274 11.80 -1.59 -4.61
C ASN A 274 12.68 -1.54 -5.87
N PRO A 275 12.79 -2.65 -6.61
CA PRO A 275 13.56 -2.66 -7.84
C PRO A 275 12.89 -1.76 -8.88
N PRO A 276 13.63 -0.85 -9.54
CA PRO A 276 13.04 0.06 -10.54
C PRO A 276 12.48 -0.70 -11.75
N ARG A 277 13.07 -1.85 -12.10
CA ARG A 277 12.69 -2.74 -13.21
C ARG A 277 12.88 -4.20 -12.84
N ARG A 278 12.20 -5.14 -13.52
CA ARG A 278 12.31 -6.60 -13.27
C ARG A 278 13.64 -7.22 -13.70
N ASP A 279 14.35 -6.63 -14.65
CA ASP A 279 15.62 -7.14 -15.22
C ASP A 279 16.87 -6.69 -14.46
N ILE A 280 16.69 -6.08 -13.29
CA ILE A 280 17.81 -5.67 -12.44
C ILE A 280 18.63 -6.90 -12.00
N ARG A 281 19.95 -6.75 -11.97
CA ARG A 281 20.87 -7.79 -11.46
C ARG A 281 21.35 -7.40 -10.08
N ILE A 282 21.77 -8.39 -9.30
CA ILE A 282 22.29 -8.16 -7.95
C ILE A 282 23.51 -7.23 -7.98
N LYS A 283 24.41 -7.36 -8.98
CA LYS A 283 25.57 -6.46 -9.12
C LYS A 283 25.22 -4.99 -9.37
N ASP A 284 24.00 -4.70 -9.84
CA ASP A 284 23.54 -3.33 -10.02
C ASP A 284 23.11 -2.70 -8.67
N CYS A 285 22.89 -3.52 -7.63
CA CYS A 285 22.40 -3.11 -6.31
C CYS A 285 23.45 -3.22 -5.19
N VAL A 286 24.42 -4.13 -5.30
CA VAL A 286 25.50 -4.33 -4.31
C VAL A 286 26.87 -4.27 -4.97
N LYS A 287 27.83 -3.72 -4.23
CA LYS A 287 29.25 -3.66 -4.64
C LYS A 287 30.11 -4.76 -3.98
N ASP A 288 29.55 -5.51 -3.05
CA ASP A 288 30.25 -6.54 -2.27
C ASP A 288 29.39 -7.81 -2.12
N MET A 289 29.98 -8.98 -2.41
CA MET A 289 29.36 -10.29 -2.16
C MET A 289 29.06 -10.52 -0.68
N GLY A 290 29.77 -9.83 0.22
CA GLY A 290 29.62 -9.97 1.67
C GLY A 290 28.18 -9.79 2.15
N VAL A 291 27.38 -8.94 1.51
CA VAL A 291 25.94 -8.77 1.84
C VAL A 291 25.18 -10.09 1.64
N ILE A 292 25.52 -10.85 0.60
CA ILE A 292 24.86 -12.11 0.29
C ILE A 292 25.41 -13.22 1.19
N GLU A 293 26.73 -13.37 1.21
CA GLU A 293 27.42 -14.47 1.89
C GLU A 293 27.31 -14.41 3.42
N LYS A 294 27.29 -13.20 4.00
CA LYS A 294 27.31 -13.01 5.45
C LYS A 294 25.94 -12.69 6.04
N GLU A 295 25.05 -12.08 5.26
CA GLU A 295 23.75 -11.64 5.78
C GLU A 295 22.56 -12.45 5.26
N ILE A 296 22.60 -12.97 4.03
CA ILE A 296 21.44 -13.66 3.42
C ILE A 296 21.60 -15.17 3.44
N LEU A 297 22.72 -15.68 2.90
CA LEU A 297 22.97 -17.11 2.74
C LEU A 297 22.91 -17.87 4.07
N PRO A 298 23.51 -17.40 5.19
CA PRO A 298 23.46 -18.13 6.46
C PRO A 298 22.03 -18.35 6.95
N ILE A 299 21.14 -17.37 6.74
CA ILE A 299 19.72 -17.48 7.11
C ILE A 299 19.03 -18.58 6.30
N ILE A 300 19.30 -18.64 4.98
CA ILE A 300 18.71 -19.64 4.09
C ILE A 300 19.20 -21.05 4.45
N ILE A 301 20.51 -21.19 4.68
CA ILE A 301 21.13 -22.47 5.07
C ILE A 301 20.54 -22.96 6.40
N GLU A 302 20.45 -22.08 7.40
CA GLU A 302 19.88 -22.44 8.70
C GLU A 302 18.41 -22.87 8.59
N ALA A 303 17.61 -22.16 7.79
CA ALA A 303 16.21 -22.52 7.56
C ALA A 303 16.07 -23.89 6.85
N GLY A 304 16.94 -24.19 5.89
CA GLY A 304 16.98 -25.51 5.25
C GLY A 304 17.41 -26.62 6.18
N ASN A 305 18.36 -26.36 7.10
CA ASN A 305 18.79 -27.34 8.10
C ASN A 305 17.70 -27.62 9.15
N ARG A 306 16.81 -26.66 9.42
CA ARG A 306 15.64 -26.85 10.27
C ARG A 306 14.52 -27.67 9.59
N CYS A 307 14.58 -27.90 8.28
CA CYS A 307 13.60 -28.71 7.58
C CYS A 307 13.63 -30.17 8.04
N LYS A 308 12.54 -30.90 7.77
CA LYS A 308 12.41 -32.32 8.14
C LYS A 308 12.10 -33.18 6.91
N PRO A 309 13.04 -33.99 6.40
CA PRO A 309 14.47 -34.02 6.79
C PRO A 309 15.23 -32.74 6.38
N PRO A 310 16.40 -32.46 6.99
CA PRO A 310 17.24 -31.31 6.64
C PRO A 310 17.54 -31.25 5.15
N LEU A 311 17.30 -30.09 4.52
CA LEU A 311 17.30 -29.96 3.06
C LEU A 311 18.67 -30.22 2.45
N PHE A 312 19.72 -29.57 2.97
CA PHE A 312 21.04 -29.59 2.36
C PHE A 312 21.85 -30.83 2.72
N GLU A 313 21.48 -31.54 3.79
CA GLU A 313 22.04 -32.87 4.10
C GLU A 313 21.47 -33.92 3.15
N ASP A 314 20.15 -33.88 2.92
CA ASP A 314 19.46 -34.83 2.05
C ASP A 314 19.65 -34.52 0.56
N GLN A 315 19.79 -33.23 0.21
CA GLN A 315 19.95 -32.74 -1.16
C GLN A 315 21.01 -31.61 -1.24
N PRO A 316 22.31 -31.94 -1.18
CA PRO A 316 23.39 -30.94 -1.17
C PRO A 316 23.40 -30.00 -2.38
N ASN A 317 22.98 -30.49 -3.55
CA ASN A 317 22.92 -29.70 -4.78
C ASN A 317 21.92 -28.54 -4.73
N GLU A 318 20.98 -28.53 -3.77
CA GLU A 318 20.01 -27.44 -3.61
C GLU A 318 20.68 -26.10 -3.20
N VAL A 319 21.94 -26.13 -2.73
CA VAL A 319 22.73 -24.89 -2.55
C VAL A 319 22.96 -24.18 -3.90
N LYS A 320 23.19 -24.92 -4.99
CA LYS A 320 23.32 -24.35 -6.34
C LYS A 320 22.03 -23.70 -6.81
N ASN A 321 20.88 -24.25 -6.40
CA ASN A 321 19.58 -23.65 -6.68
C ASN A 321 19.40 -22.30 -5.98
N ILE A 322 19.99 -22.09 -4.80
CA ILE A 322 20.00 -20.77 -4.16
C ILE A 322 20.68 -19.76 -5.08
N TRP A 323 21.90 -20.06 -5.51
CA TRP A 323 22.68 -19.19 -6.40
C TRP A 323 21.99 -18.94 -7.75
N TYR A 324 21.38 -19.98 -8.30
CA TYR A 324 20.58 -19.88 -9.51
C TYR A 324 19.40 -18.92 -9.33
N HIS A 325 18.68 -18.98 -8.20
CA HIS A 325 17.56 -18.07 -7.92
C HIS A 325 18.01 -16.63 -7.62
N LEU A 326 19.24 -16.44 -7.17
CA LEU A 326 19.88 -15.14 -6.98
C LEU A 326 20.45 -14.56 -8.28
N GLY A 327 20.38 -15.28 -9.40
CA GLY A 327 20.82 -14.79 -10.71
C GLY A 327 22.30 -15.01 -11.03
N PHE A 328 23.00 -15.86 -10.28
CA PHE A 328 24.43 -16.14 -10.48
C PHE A 328 24.72 -17.40 -11.33
N GLY A 329 23.68 -18.05 -11.85
CA GLY A 329 23.79 -19.34 -12.51
C GLY A 329 23.90 -20.51 -11.53
N TYR A 330 24.00 -21.71 -12.08
CA TYR A 330 24.06 -22.96 -11.32
C TYR A 330 25.52 -23.28 -10.95
N THR A 331 26.02 -22.64 -9.89
CA THR A 331 27.43 -22.70 -9.46
C THR A 331 27.55 -22.89 -7.94
N ASP A 332 28.71 -23.38 -7.49
CA ASP A 332 29.04 -23.58 -6.06
C ASP A 332 29.70 -22.34 -5.43
N SER A 333 30.34 -21.49 -6.24
CA SER A 333 31.14 -20.36 -5.74
C SER A 333 31.05 -19.20 -6.73
N PRO A 334 29.94 -18.46 -6.72
CA PRO A 334 29.76 -17.32 -7.61
C PRO A 334 30.57 -16.11 -7.15
N SER A 335 30.91 -15.26 -8.11
CA SER A 335 31.42 -13.91 -7.92
C SER A 335 30.36 -12.88 -8.33
N LEU A 336 30.57 -11.59 -8.03
CA LEU A 336 29.65 -10.53 -8.49
C LEU A 336 29.56 -10.45 -10.02
N GLU A 337 30.61 -10.83 -10.74
CA GLU A 337 30.63 -10.83 -12.20
C GLU A 337 29.66 -11.86 -12.80
N ASP A 338 29.40 -12.94 -12.06
CA ASP A 338 28.44 -13.98 -12.46
C ASP A 338 26.98 -13.52 -12.36
N SER A 339 26.72 -12.33 -11.79
CA SER A 339 25.38 -11.76 -11.71
C SER A 339 24.82 -11.46 -13.10
N GLY A 340 23.75 -12.19 -13.46
CA GLY A 340 23.13 -12.20 -14.78
C GLY A 340 23.26 -13.54 -15.52
N ASN A 341 24.04 -14.50 -15.00
CA ASN A 341 24.16 -15.85 -15.58
C ASN A 341 22.88 -16.69 -15.41
N SER A 342 21.98 -16.27 -14.52
CA SER A 342 20.58 -16.72 -14.48
C SER A 342 19.67 -15.55 -14.12
N THR A 343 18.35 -15.74 -14.21
CA THR A 343 17.37 -14.76 -13.74
C THR A 343 17.49 -14.58 -12.23
N TRP A 344 17.54 -13.34 -11.74
CA TRP A 344 17.28 -13.07 -10.33
C TRP A 344 15.77 -13.17 -10.09
N TYR A 345 15.34 -14.24 -9.44
CA TYR A 345 13.91 -14.56 -9.34
C TYR A 345 13.22 -13.67 -8.32
N PHE A 346 12.16 -12.98 -8.77
CA PHE A 346 11.30 -12.19 -7.90
C PHE A 346 10.47 -13.08 -6.96
N PRO A 347 10.18 -12.66 -5.71
CA PRO A 347 9.44 -13.48 -4.76
C PRO A 347 8.07 -13.90 -5.29
N PRO A 348 7.71 -15.20 -5.19
CA PRO A 348 6.44 -15.67 -5.69
C PRO A 348 5.28 -14.99 -4.94
N ASN A 349 4.23 -14.64 -5.68
CA ASN A 349 3.05 -14.03 -5.10
C ASN A 349 2.26 -15.02 -4.21
N CYS A 350 1.35 -14.49 -3.41
CA CYS A 350 0.54 -15.24 -2.45
C CYS A 350 -0.25 -16.37 -3.12
N ASP A 351 -0.65 -16.23 -4.39
CA ASP A 351 -1.42 -17.23 -5.12
C ASP A 351 -0.53 -18.43 -5.48
N LYS A 352 0.68 -18.17 -6.00
CA LYS A 352 1.70 -19.20 -6.23
C LYS A 352 2.10 -19.92 -4.95
N ILE A 353 2.24 -19.20 -3.83
CA ILE A 353 2.52 -19.82 -2.52
C ILE A 353 1.38 -20.73 -2.10
N ARG A 354 0.12 -20.30 -2.23
CA ARG A 354 -1.04 -21.14 -1.88
C ARG A 354 -1.14 -22.39 -2.76
N ALA A 355 -0.78 -22.30 -4.03
CA ALA A 355 -0.81 -23.43 -4.95
C ALA A 355 0.30 -24.45 -4.67
N ASN A 356 1.54 -23.99 -4.45
CA ASN A 356 2.71 -24.88 -4.36
C ASN A 356 3.07 -25.28 -2.92
N ALA A 357 2.73 -24.45 -1.93
CA ALA A 357 3.02 -24.67 -0.52
C ALA A 357 1.90 -24.08 0.38
N PRO A 358 0.67 -24.61 0.28
CA PRO A 358 -0.51 -24.06 0.97
C PRO A 358 -0.30 -23.91 2.48
N GLU A 359 0.45 -24.83 3.08
CA GLU A 359 0.76 -24.81 4.50
C GLU A 359 1.55 -23.58 4.97
N LEU A 360 2.31 -22.93 4.08
CA LEU A 360 3.03 -21.69 4.40
C LEU A 360 2.08 -20.50 4.55
N CYS A 361 0.99 -20.48 3.80
CA CYS A 361 0.07 -19.35 3.80
C CYS A 361 -0.93 -19.48 4.97
N LYS A 362 -0.55 -18.92 6.13
CA LYS A 362 -1.46 -18.70 7.27
C LYS A 362 -1.68 -17.20 7.47
N PRO A 363 -2.62 -16.57 6.74
CA PRO A 363 -2.77 -15.12 6.72
C PRO A 363 -3.07 -14.55 8.10
N ASP A 364 -2.46 -13.42 8.42
CA ASP A 364 -2.78 -12.63 9.61
C ASP A 364 -3.59 -11.36 9.25
N ARG A 365 -3.82 -10.49 10.23
CA ARG A 365 -4.57 -9.25 10.04
C ARG A 365 -3.94 -8.29 9.02
N TYR A 366 -2.62 -8.37 8.82
CA TYR A 366 -1.86 -7.49 7.92
C TYR A 366 -1.82 -8.04 6.49
N CYS A 367 -2.11 -9.32 6.27
CA CYS A 367 -2.18 -9.91 4.93
C CYS A 367 -3.37 -9.39 4.08
N ARG A 368 -4.34 -8.70 4.68
CA ARG A 368 -5.55 -8.23 3.96
C ARG A 368 -5.18 -7.23 2.88
N GLY A 369 -5.55 -7.55 1.63
CA GLY A 369 -5.32 -6.71 0.45
C GLY A 369 -3.88 -6.77 -0.08
N ILE A 370 -3.08 -7.74 0.38
CA ILE A 370 -1.70 -7.93 -0.05
C ILE A 370 -1.59 -9.19 -0.89
N LYS A 371 -0.98 -9.05 -2.07
CA LYS A 371 -0.77 -10.15 -3.02
C LYS A 371 0.65 -10.70 -3.05
N ASN A 372 1.63 -10.04 -2.44
CA ASN A 372 3.02 -10.49 -2.42
C ASN A 372 3.67 -10.38 -1.02
N PRO A 373 4.47 -11.37 -0.57
CA PRO A 373 5.19 -11.31 0.70
C PRO A 373 6.14 -10.11 0.84
N LEU A 374 6.78 -9.67 -0.24
CA LEU A 374 7.64 -8.49 -0.22
C LEU A 374 6.84 -7.23 0.09
N THR A 375 5.73 -7.03 -0.63
CA THR A 375 4.76 -5.96 -0.36
C THR A 375 4.26 -5.97 1.08
N TYR A 376 4.03 -7.15 1.67
CA TYR A 376 3.72 -7.27 3.10
C TYR A 376 4.81 -6.67 3.98
N TYR A 377 6.06 -7.07 3.76
CA TYR A 377 7.19 -6.64 4.57
C TYR A 377 7.42 -5.14 4.47
N LEU A 378 7.36 -4.59 3.26
CA LEU A 378 7.51 -3.14 3.03
C LEU A 378 6.40 -2.34 3.70
N ARG A 379 5.15 -2.82 3.63
CA ARG A 379 4.02 -2.21 4.35
C ARG A 379 4.24 -2.21 5.85
N ARG A 380 4.77 -3.30 6.42
CA ARG A 380 5.08 -3.38 7.85
C ARG A 380 6.18 -2.41 8.26
N LEU A 381 7.26 -2.34 7.47
CA LEU A 381 8.33 -1.36 7.69
C LEU A 381 7.78 0.07 7.66
N TYR A 382 6.95 0.40 6.68
CA TYR A 382 6.31 1.71 6.58
C TYR A 382 5.49 2.07 7.82
N TYR A 383 4.64 1.15 8.31
CA TYR A 383 3.83 1.42 9.50
C TYR A 383 4.65 1.54 10.79
N GLU A 384 5.69 0.74 10.98
CA GLU A 384 6.57 0.87 12.14
C GLU A 384 7.34 2.21 12.11
N ARG A 385 7.79 2.66 10.93
CA ARG A 385 8.41 3.98 10.77
C ARG A 385 7.46 5.11 11.15
N LYS A 386 6.24 5.09 10.61
CA LYS A 386 5.21 6.10 10.92
C LYS A 386 4.85 6.12 12.41
N LYS A 387 4.88 4.95 13.07
CA LYS A 387 4.62 4.86 14.51
C LYS A 387 5.77 5.47 15.33
N GLY A 388 7.02 5.21 14.95
CA GLY A 388 8.20 5.81 15.59
C GLY A 388 8.23 7.33 15.49
N GLU A 389 7.88 7.89 14.32
CA GLU A 389 7.79 9.34 14.11
C GLU A 389 6.71 10.01 14.98
N GLY A 390 5.60 9.31 15.25
CA GLY A 390 4.54 9.80 16.14
C GLY A 390 4.93 9.82 17.61
N GLU A 391 5.68 8.81 18.08
CA GLU A 391 6.12 8.71 19.48
C GLU A 391 7.26 9.69 19.83
N GLU A 392 8.11 10.06 18.86
CA GLU A 392 9.14 11.10 19.04
C GLU A 392 8.54 12.52 19.05
N GLY A 393 7.49 12.77 18.26
CA GLY A 393 6.76 14.05 18.28
C GLY A 393 6.01 14.32 19.58
N GLU A 394 5.47 13.28 20.23
CA GLU A 394 4.80 13.38 21.54
C GLU A 394 5.78 13.51 22.73
N ARG A 395 7.05 13.13 22.57
CA ARG A 395 8.10 13.31 23.60
C ARG A 395 8.84 14.64 23.48
N ALA A 396 8.64 15.37 22.38
CA ALA A 396 9.23 16.68 22.12
C ALA A 396 8.26 17.85 22.37
N LEU A 397 7.05 17.55 22.86
CA LEU A 397 6.07 18.49 23.43
C LEU A 397 5.95 18.23 24.94
#